data_AF-A0A661CWL9-F1
#
_entry.id   AF-A0A661CWL9-F1
#
_cell.length_a   1.000
_cell.length_b   1.000
_cell.length_c   1.000
_cell.angle_alpha   90.00
_cell.angle_beta   90.00
_cell.angle_gamma   90.00
#
_symmetry.space_group_name_H-M   'P 1'
#
loop_
_entity.id
_entity.type
_entity.pdbx_description
1 polymer ?
#
loop_
_entity_poly.entity_id
_entity_poly.type
_entity_poly.pdbx_seq_one_letter_code
_entity_poly.pdbx_strand_id
1 'polypeptide(L)'
;MLNLEAIRTAKVSSNPYPFCVITNSIQEDSLSNVGSFFPTISHPGSIPMESVNYEPIFGQLLAQLEGDEFRQIIEEKFDIDLHEKPTMVTLRGLMRKKDGRIHTDSKTKLITVLLYFNDEWNSSDGQLRVLNNGQDLDNYVAEIPPLLGTMVIFKVTDNCWHGHTPLEG
;
A
#
# COMPACT_ATOMS: atom_id res chain seq x y z
N MET A 1 -2.20 13.45 -6.79
CA MET A 1 -3.29 12.82 -7.53
C MET A 1 -2.75 11.58 -8.24
N LEU A 2 -3.56 10.53 -8.49
CA LEU A 2 -3.08 9.23 -8.97
C LEU A 2 -2.57 9.28 -10.42
N ASN A 3 -1.49 8.54 -10.67
CA ASN A 3 -0.99 8.26 -12.00
C ASN A 3 -1.58 6.94 -12.51
N LEU A 4 -2.82 7.01 -12.99
CA LEU A 4 -3.58 5.83 -13.39
C LEU A 4 -2.94 5.06 -14.55
N GLU A 5 -2.23 5.73 -15.45
CA GLU A 5 -1.52 5.06 -16.55
C GLU A 5 -0.30 4.28 -16.06
N ALA A 6 0.50 4.86 -15.16
CA ALA A 6 1.61 4.13 -14.53
C ALA A 6 1.09 2.92 -13.74
N ILE A 7 -0.03 3.09 -13.03
CA ILE A 7 -0.69 1.97 -12.34
C ILE A 7 -1.10 0.93 -13.40
N ARG A 8 -1.91 1.28 -14.40
CA ARG A 8 -2.45 0.38 -15.43
C ARG A 8 -1.38 -0.43 -16.16
N THR A 9 -0.26 0.19 -16.52
CA THR A 9 0.81 -0.45 -17.31
C THR A 9 1.81 -1.26 -16.49
N ALA A 10 1.85 -1.08 -15.16
CA ALA A 10 2.80 -1.80 -14.31
C ALA A 10 2.62 -3.33 -14.36
N LYS A 11 3.71 -4.09 -14.43
CA LYS A 11 3.63 -5.55 -14.58
C LYS A 11 3.33 -6.23 -13.26
N VAL A 12 2.38 -7.16 -13.27
CA VAL A 12 2.10 -8.04 -12.13
C VAL A 12 3.09 -9.20 -12.16
N SER A 13 3.86 -9.37 -11.09
CA SER A 13 4.62 -10.60 -10.84
C SER A 13 3.67 -11.67 -10.33
N SER A 14 3.82 -12.91 -10.77
CA SER A 14 3.03 -14.05 -10.29
C SER A 14 3.73 -14.87 -9.20
N ASN A 15 5.01 -14.62 -8.94
CA ASN A 15 5.81 -15.35 -7.96
C ASN A 15 6.31 -14.40 -6.87
N PRO A 16 6.14 -14.71 -5.57
CA PRO A 16 5.53 -15.92 -5.00
C PRO A 16 3.99 -15.92 -5.02
N TYR A 17 3.38 -14.78 -5.28
CA TYR A 17 1.94 -14.58 -5.45
C TYR A 17 1.73 -13.36 -6.37
N PRO A 18 0.50 -13.09 -6.85
CA PRO A 18 0.23 -11.92 -7.67
C PRO A 18 0.47 -10.60 -6.91
N PHE A 19 1.51 -9.85 -7.29
CA PHE A 19 1.78 -8.51 -6.76
C PHE A 19 2.38 -7.56 -7.80
N CYS A 20 2.32 -6.26 -7.52
CA CYS A 20 2.90 -5.20 -8.34
C CYS A 20 3.41 -4.07 -7.45
N VAL A 21 4.51 -3.43 -7.87
CA VAL A 21 5.10 -2.25 -7.22
C VAL A 21 5.20 -1.13 -8.23
N ILE A 22 4.74 0.07 -7.87
CA ILE A 22 4.72 1.26 -8.73
C ILE A 22 5.36 2.41 -7.94
N THR A 23 6.50 2.94 -8.38
CA THR A 23 7.22 4.01 -7.65
C THR A 23 6.75 5.43 -7.98
N ASN A 24 5.92 5.58 -9.01
CA ASN A 24 5.39 6.86 -9.49
C ASN A 24 3.86 6.82 -9.60
N SER A 25 3.18 6.22 -8.59
CA SER A 25 1.72 6.07 -8.59
C SER A 25 0.97 7.37 -8.33
N ILE A 26 1.69 8.45 -8.02
CA ILE A 26 1.19 9.81 -7.89
C ILE A 26 1.86 10.66 -8.98
N GLN A 27 1.09 11.54 -9.62
CA GLN A 27 1.61 12.49 -10.61
C GLN A 27 2.65 13.42 -9.98
N GLU A 28 3.74 13.71 -10.70
CA GLU A 28 4.89 14.48 -10.19
C GLU A 28 4.48 15.88 -9.69
N ASP A 29 3.61 16.56 -10.44
CA ASP A 29 3.03 17.86 -10.11
C ASP A 29 2.19 17.88 -8.82
N SER A 30 1.82 16.69 -8.34
CA SER A 30 0.97 16.49 -7.19
C SER A 30 1.71 15.97 -5.96
N LEU A 31 2.98 15.56 -6.09
CA LEU A 31 3.74 14.93 -5.00
C LEU A 31 3.89 15.88 -3.80
N SER A 32 4.37 17.09 -4.03
CA SER A 32 4.60 18.10 -2.99
C SER A 32 3.32 18.45 -2.23
N ASN A 33 2.21 18.57 -2.96
CA ASN A 33 0.90 18.82 -2.36
C ASN A 33 0.48 17.60 -1.52
N VAL A 34 0.36 16.43 -2.13
CA VAL A 34 -0.21 15.25 -1.46
C VAL A 34 0.62 14.80 -0.25
N GLY A 35 1.96 14.82 -0.34
CA GLY A 35 2.83 14.47 0.79
C GLY A 35 2.66 15.41 1.98
N SER A 36 2.68 16.73 1.72
CA SER A 36 2.54 17.75 2.77
C SER A 36 1.17 17.74 3.45
N PHE A 37 0.15 17.20 2.79
CA PHE A 37 -1.22 17.15 3.28
C PHE A 37 -1.62 15.76 3.81
N PHE A 38 -0.67 14.85 3.99
CA PHE A 38 -0.93 13.61 4.73
C PHE A 38 -1.37 13.96 6.18
N PRO A 39 -2.46 13.38 6.69
CA PRO A 39 -2.96 13.72 8.02
C PRO A 39 -1.98 13.37 9.12
N THR A 40 -1.88 14.22 10.15
CA THR A 40 -1.09 13.87 11.34
C THR A 40 -1.76 12.72 12.09
N ILE A 41 -1.05 11.59 12.22
CA ILE A 41 -1.51 10.41 12.95
C ILE A 41 -0.68 10.25 14.23
N SER A 42 -1.30 10.52 15.39
CA SER A 42 -0.61 10.52 16.69
C SER A 42 -0.63 9.17 17.42
N HIS A 43 -1.23 8.13 16.84
CA HIS A 43 -1.38 6.82 17.47
C HIS A 43 -0.95 5.68 16.55
N PRO A 44 -0.30 4.63 17.10
CA PRO A 44 0.16 3.51 16.30
C PRO A 44 -0.99 2.58 15.88
N GLY A 45 -0.79 1.90 14.75
CA GLY A 45 -1.74 0.92 14.21
C GLY A 45 -2.47 1.44 12.97
N SER A 46 -3.53 0.72 12.59
CA SER A 46 -4.40 1.08 11.48
C SER A 46 -5.54 1.96 12.00
N ILE A 47 -5.54 3.23 11.61
CA ILE A 47 -6.50 4.25 12.03
C ILE A 47 -7.61 4.35 10.96
N PRO A 48 -8.88 4.12 11.32
CA PRO A 48 -10.00 4.26 10.38
C PRO A 48 -10.12 5.70 9.87
N MET A 49 -10.46 5.88 8.60
CA MET A 49 -10.58 7.20 7.97
C MET A 49 -11.58 8.12 8.68
N GLU A 50 -12.67 7.57 9.21
CA GLU A 50 -13.74 8.30 9.89
C GLU A 50 -13.26 8.97 11.18
N SER A 51 -12.10 8.57 11.70
CA SER A 51 -11.49 9.12 12.90
C SER A 51 -10.43 10.19 12.64
N VAL A 52 -10.20 10.54 11.37
CA VAL A 52 -9.12 11.45 10.96
C VAL A 52 -9.68 12.64 10.21
N ASN A 53 -9.32 13.85 10.64
CA ASN A 53 -9.54 15.07 9.86
C ASN A 53 -8.42 15.21 8.82
N TYR A 54 -8.80 15.53 7.59
CA TYR A 54 -7.84 15.67 6.49
C TYR A 54 -8.23 16.82 5.56
N GLU A 55 -7.22 17.37 4.89
CA GLU A 55 -7.40 18.49 3.97
C GLU A 55 -8.10 18.04 2.66
N PRO A 56 -8.82 18.94 1.97
CA PRO A 56 -9.57 18.59 0.75
C PRO A 56 -8.75 17.89 -0.33
N ILE A 57 -7.48 18.26 -0.48
CA ILE A 57 -6.55 17.64 -1.44
C ILE A 57 -6.23 16.17 -1.12
N PHE A 58 -6.14 15.81 0.17
CA PHE A 58 -6.04 14.41 0.57
C PHE A 58 -7.36 13.69 0.29
N GLY A 59 -8.50 14.35 0.53
CA GLY A 59 -9.82 13.85 0.16
C GLY A 59 -9.98 13.53 -1.33
N GLN A 60 -9.36 14.32 -2.22
CA GLN A 60 -9.35 14.05 -3.66
C GLN A 60 -8.58 12.78 -4.00
N LEU A 61 -7.45 12.53 -3.34
CA LEU A 61 -6.69 11.29 -3.52
C LEU A 61 -7.52 10.07 -3.07
N LEU A 62 -8.19 10.17 -1.92
CA LEU A 62 -9.06 9.11 -1.41
C LEU A 62 -10.19 8.80 -2.39
N ALA A 63 -10.88 9.83 -2.88
CA ALA A 63 -11.95 9.67 -3.86
C ALA A 63 -11.48 8.96 -5.14
N GLN A 64 -10.21 9.15 -5.55
CA GLN A 64 -9.65 8.41 -6.67
C GLN A 64 -9.31 6.95 -6.34
N LEU A 65 -8.77 6.68 -5.15
CA LEU A 65 -8.49 5.32 -4.69
C LEU A 65 -9.78 4.49 -4.51
N GLU A 66 -10.89 5.15 -4.19
CA GLU A 66 -12.22 4.53 -4.02
C GLU A 66 -13.07 4.55 -5.31
N GLY A 67 -12.61 5.27 -6.34
CA GLY A 67 -13.33 5.48 -7.58
C GLY A 67 -13.34 4.27 -8.51
N ASP A 68 -14.36 4.23 -9.39
CA ASP A 68 -14.59 3.11 -10.31
C ASP A 68 -13.44 2.91 -11.31
N GLU A 69 -12.78 3.98 -11.73
CA GLU A 69 -11.65 3.90 -12.67
C GLU A 69 -10.45 3.15 -12.06
N PHE A 70 -10.12 3.44 -10.79
CA PHE A 70 -9.08 2.71 -10.08
C PHE A 70 -9.50 1.26 -9.85
N ARG A 71 -10.75 1.02 -9.43
CA ARG A 71 -11.29 -0.35 -9.26
C ARG A 71 -11.13 -1.18 -10.54
N GLN A 72 -11.55 -0.66 -11.68
CA GLN A 72 -11.46 -1.36 -12.97
C GLN A 72 -10.01 -1.72 -13.33
N ILE A 73 -9.05 -0.81 -13.08
CA ILE A 73 -7.63 -1.10 -13.30
C ILE A 73 -7.15 -2.28 -12.45
N ILE A 74 -7.61 -2.38 -11.20
CA ILE A 74 -7.24 -3.49 -10.32
C ILE A 74 -7.89 -4.80 -10.77
N GLU A 75 -9.17 -4.77 -11.16
CA GLU A 75 -9.89 -5.93 -11.70
C GLU A 75 -9.17 -6.53 -12.91
N GLU A 76 -8.83 -5.68 -13.89
CA GLU A 76 -8.11 -6.08 -15.11
C GLU A 76 -6.72 -6.64 -14.79
N LYS A 77 -6.00 -6.04 -13.85
CA LYS A 77 -4.64 -6.48 -13.49
C LYS A 77 -4.57 -7.83 -12.81
N PHE A 78 -5.49 -8.06 -11.88
CA PHE A 78 -5.43 -9.20 -10.97
C PHE A 78 -6.42 -10.30 -11.31
N ASP A 79 -7.13 -10.15 -12.44
CA ASP A 79 -8.17 -11.05 -12.92
C ASP A 79 -9.12 -11.41 -11.77
N ILE A 80 -9.82 -10.38 -11.29
CA ILE A 80 -10.68 -10.45 -10.13
C ILE A 80 -11.89 -9.53 -10.29
N ASP A 81 -13.04 -9.96 -9.77
CA ASP A 81 -14.25 -9.16 -9.72
C ASP A 81 -14.34 -8.40 -8.39
N LEU A 82 -14.30 -7.08 -8.46
CA LEU A 82 -14.44 -6.15 -7.34
C LEU A 82 -15.76 -5.36 -7.41
N HIS A 83 -16.67 -5.71 -8.33
CA HIS A 83 -17.98 -5.06 -8.44
C HIS A 83 -18.73 -5.14 -7.10
N GLU A 84 -19.24 -3.99 -6.65
CA GLU A 84 -19.94 -3.81 -5.37
C GLU A 84 -19.15 -4.24 -4.12
N LYS A 85 -17.84 -4.52 -4.23
CA LYS A 85 -17.02 -4.83 -3.06
C LYS A 85 -16.65 -3.53 -2.35
N PRO A 86 -16.88 -3.43 -1.03
CA PRO A 86 -16.56 -2.22 -0.30
C PRO A 86 -15.04 -2.03 -0.23
N THR A 87 -14.61 -0.78 -0.34
CA THR A 87 -13.23 -0.39 -0.03
C THR A 87 -13.14 -0.04 1.45
N MET A 88 -12.09 -0.50 2.12
CA MET A 88 -11.76 -0.09 3.48
C MET A 88 -10.40 0.60 3.46
N VAL A 89 -10.38 1.88 3.85
CA VAL A 89 -9.15 2.66 3.94
C VAL A 89 -8.79 2.87 5.40
N THR A 90 -7.52 2.65 5.73
CA THR A 90 -6.95 2.97 7.04
C THR A 90 -5.65 3.70 6.85
N LEU A 91 -5.38 4.67 7.72
CA LEU A 91 -4.13 5.41 7.76
C LEU A 91 -3.21 4.87 8.85
N ARG A 92 -1.90 5.02 8.63
CA ARG A 92 -0.89 4.68 9.60
C ARG A 92 0.24 5.69 9.51
N GLY A 93 0.59 6.31 10.64
CA GLY A 93 1.72 7.25 10.72
C GLY A 93 2.77 6.87 11.75
N LEU A 94 2.50 5.91 12.65
CA LEU A 94 3.47 5.45 13.65
C LEU A 94 3.63 3.92 13.61
N MET A 95 4.88 3.49 13.80
CA MET A 95 5.29 2.10 13.87
C MET A 95 5.68 1.69 15.28
N ARG A 96 5.24 0.51 15.69
CA ARG A 96 5.70 -0.16 16.90
C ARG A 96 6.68 -1.25 16.50
N LYS A 97 7.63 -1.54 17.38
CA LYS A 97 8.57 -2.66 17.23
C LYS A 97 7.93 -4.03 16.94
N LYS A 98 6.68 -4.25 17.39
CA LYS A 98 5.95 -5.50 17.15
C LYS A 98 5.26 -5.58 15.79
N ASP A 99 5.15 -4.45 15.09
CA ASP A 99 4.55 -4.41 13.77
C ASP A 99 5.53 -5.00 12.73
N GLY A 100 5.02 -5.46 11.58
CA GLY A 100 5.86 -6.01 10.50
C GLY A 100 6.15 -7.51 10.57
N ARG A 101 5.59 -8.21 11.56
CA ARG A 101 5.64 -9.68 11.62
C ARG A 101 5.19 -10.28 10.29
N ILE A 102 5.82 -11.40 9.92
CA ILE A 102 5.41 -12.15 8.73
C ILE A 102 3.95 -12.60 8.89
N HIS A 103 3.12 -12.28 7.91
CA HIS A 103 1.73 -12.70 7.85
C HIS A 103 1.21 -12.72 6.42
N THR A 104 0.05 -13.34 6.25
CA THR A 104 -0.86 -13.07 5.13
C THR A 104 -1.97 -12.17 5.62
N ASP A 105 -2.61 -11.46 4.70
CA ASP A 105 -3.77 -10.64 5.01
C ASP A 105 -5.01 -11.49 5.37
N SER A 106 -6.00 -10.85 6.01
CA SER A 106 -7.27 -11.50 6.36
C SER A 106 -7.94 -12.11 5.13
N LYS A 107 -8.50 -13.31 5.28
CA LYS A 107 -9.27 -14.01 4.22
C LYS A 107 -10.52 -13.26 3.76
N THR A 108 -10.93 -12.21 4.48
CA THR A 108 -12.03 -11.33 4.09
C THR A 108 -11.62 -10.29 3.04
N LYS A 109 -10.33 -10.08 2.81
CA LYS A 109 -9.81 -9.18 1.79
C LYS A 109 -9.58 -9.94 0.48
N LEU A 110 -9.77 -9.24 -0.63
CA LEU A 110 -9.52 -9.75 -1.99
C LEU A 110 -8.22 -9.19 -2.56
N ILE A 111 -8.02 -7.88 -2.39
CA ILE A 111 -6.85 -7.12 -2.82
C ILE A 111 -6.40 -6.26 -1.65
N THR A 112 -5.09 -6.09 -1.52
CA THR A 112 -4.48 -5.09 -0.63
C THR A 112 -3.72 -4.07 -1.47
N VAL A 113 -3.94 -2.80 -1.16
CA VAL A 113 -3.22 -1.65 -1.72
C VAL A 113 -2.55 -0.91 -0.57
N LEU A 114 -1.25 -0.66 -0.70
CA LEU A 114 -0.47 0.19 0.18
C LEU A 114 0.04 1.37 -0.64
N LEU A 115 -0.13 2.59 -0.16
CA LEU A 115 0.44 3.80 -0.76
C LEU A 115 1.23 4.54 0.31
N TYR A 116 2.49 4.82 0.01
CA TYR A 116 3.42 5.43 0.95
C TYR A 116 3.56 6.94 0.73
N PHE A 117 3.88 7.64 1.82
CA PHE A 117 3.91 9.10 1.90
C PHE A 117 5.19 9.66 2.55
N ASN A 118 6.21 8.85 2.81
CA ASN A 118 7.45 9.35 3.42
C ASN A 118 8.34 10.02 2.36
N ASP A 119 8.73 11.28 2.58
CA ASP A 119 9.63 12.00 1.66
C ASP A 119 11.00 11.31 1.56
N GLU A 120 11.51 10.83 2.69
CA GLU A 120 12.76 10.09 2.78
C GLU A 120 12.60 8.86 3.67
N TRP A 121 13.47 7.87 3.47
CA TRP A 121 13.55 6.69 4.32
C TRP A 121 14.99 6.29 4.57
N ASN A 122 15.58 6.86 5.63
CA ASN A 122 16.99 6.72 5.96
C ASN A 122 17.31 5.47 6.81
N SER A 123 16.58 4.37 6.58
CA SER A 123 16.77 3.09 7.28
C SER A 123 16.64 1.91 6.32
N SER A 124 17.46 0.88 6.52
CA SER A 124 17.23 -0.43 5.89
C SER A 124 16.05 -1.16 6.53
N ASP A 125 15.64 -0.77 7.73
CA ASP A 125 14.52 -1.38 8.44
C ASP A 125 13.16 -0.82 8.05
N GLY A 126 12.10 -1.58 8.32
CA GLY A 126 10.71 -1.16 8.08
C GLY A 126 10.28 -1.14 6.61
N GLN A 127 11.15 -1.53 5.68
CA GLN A 127 10.81 -1.70 4.28
C GLN A 127 9.99 -2.98 4.06
N LEU A 128 8.89 -2.87 3.31
CA LEU A 128 8.02 -4.02 3.07
C LEU A 128 8.73 -5.04 2.20
N ARG A 129 8.73 -6.30 2.64
CA ARG A 129 9.25 -7.44 1.90
C ARG A 129 8.12 -8.32 1.42
N VAL A 130 8.21 -8.74 0.16
CA VAL A 130 7.39 -9.80 -0.45
C VAL A 130 8.16 -11.11 -0.31
N LEU A 131 7.59 -12.07 0.42
CA LEU A 131 8.33 -13.23 0.94
C LEU A 131 7.98 -14.52 0.19
N ASN A 132 8.98 -15.37 -0.02
CA ASN A 132 8.77 -16.71 -0.57
C ASN A 132 8.10 -17.67 0.44
N ASN A 133 8.15 -17.37 1.74
CA ASN A 133 7.56 -18.19 2.79
C ASN A 133 7.10 -17.38 4.01
N GLY A 134 6.39 -18.03 4.93
CA GLY A 134 5.84 -17.43 6.14
C GLY A 134 6.75 -17.42 7.37
N GLN A 135 8.05 -17.69 7.23
CA GLN A 135 8.95 -18.01 8.35
C GLN A 135 10.23 -17.19 8.39
N ASP A 136 10.71 -16.69 7.25
CA ASP A 136 12.00 -16.02 7.13
C ASP A 136 11.87 -14.69 6.37
N LEU A 137 12.20 -13.58 7.06
CA LEU A 137 12.17 -12.24 6.49
C LEU A 137 13.28 -12.04 5.44
N ASP A 138 14.35 -12.81 5.48
CA ASP A 138 15.48 -12.69 4.54
C ASP A 138 15.27 -13.52 3.27
N ASN A 139 14.22 -14.35 3.23
CA ASN A 139 13.80 -15.08 2.03
C ASN A 139 12.73 -14.31 1.23
N TYR A 140 13.14 -13.17 0.67
CA TYR A 140 12.26 -12.27 -0.10
C TYR A 140 12.60 -12.22 -1.59
N VAL A 141 11.62 -11.83 -2.41
CA VAL A 141 11.80 -11.55 -3.86
C VAL A 141 11.80 -10.07 -4.18
N ALA A 142 11.27 -9.25 -3.27
CA ALA A 142 11.25 -7.80 -3.37
C ALA A 142 11.31 -7.19 -1.97
N GLU A 143 12.08 -6.12 -1.85
CA GLU A 143 12.12 -5.23 -0.68
C GLU A 143 11.80 -3.83 -1.18
N ILE A 144 10.82 -3.19 -0.55
CA ILE A 144 10.11 -2.03 -1.10
C ILE A 144 10.24 -0.88 -0.11
N PRO A 145 10.96 0.20 -0.49
CA PRO A 145 11.12 1.35 0.37
C PRO A 145 9.78 2.10 0.46
N PRO A 146 9.35 2.55 1.65
CA PRO A 146 8.06 3.18 1.85
C PRO A 146 8.11 4.67 1.47
N LEU A 147 8.53 5.00 0.26
CA LEU A 147 8.72 6.38 -0.20
C LEU A 147 7.46 6.97 -0.83
N LEU A 148 7.30 8.29 -0.75
CA LEU A 148 6.19 9.04 -1.32
C LEU A 148 5.91 8.63 -2.77
N GLY A 149 4.68 8.24 -3.05
CA GLY A 149 4.27 7.81 -4.40
C GLY A 149 4.63 6.37 -4.75
N THR A 150 5.23 5.62 -3.81
CA THR A 150 5.37 4.17 -3.92
C THR A 150 4.07 3.49 -3.54
N MET A 151 3.53 2.69 -4.45
CA MET A 151 2.35 1.87 -4.28
C MET A 151 2.70 0.38 -4.42
N VAL A 152 2.16 -0.43 -3.52
CA VAL A 152 2.23 -1.88 -3.57
C VAL A 152 0.82 -2.43 -3.64
N ILE A 153 0.57 -3.30 -4.60
CA ILE A 153 -0.74 -3.95 -4.78
C ILE A 153 -0.53 -5.44 -4.83
N PHE A 154 -1.32 -6.22 -4.09
CA PHE A 154 -1.29 -7.66 -4.18
C PHE A 154 -2.64 -8.33 -3.98
N LYS A 155 -2.82 -9.49 -4.61
CA LYS A 155 -3.96 -10.37 -4.41
C LYS A 155 -3.79 -11.14 -3.10
N VAL A 156 -4.83 -11.11 -2.27
CA VAL A 156 -4.83 -11.85 -1.02
C VAL A 156 -5.02 -13.33 -1.35
N THR A 157 -4.02 -14.12 -0.98
CA THR A 157 -3.93 -15.56 -1.24
C THR A 157 -3.42 -16.24 0.04
N ASP A 158 -3.54 -17.57 0.14
CA ASP A 158 -3.06 -18.30 1.32
C ASP A 158 -1.53 -18.22 1.50
N ASN A 159 -0.79 -17.76 0.48
CA ASN A 159 0.66 -17.62 0.49
C ASN A 159 1.14 -16.18 0.23
N CYS A 160 0.28 -15.15 0.40
CA CYS A 160 0.69 -13.75 0.25
C CYS A 160 1.56 -13.24 1.41
N TRP A 161 2.62 -13.98 1.73
CA TRP A 161 3.50 -13.71 2.85
C TRP A 161 4.26 -12.41 2.63
N HIS A 162 4.11 -11.52 3.60
CA HIS A 162 4.82 -10.26 3.62
C HIS A 162 5.12 -9.84 5.06
N GLY A 163 6.07 -8.92 5.20
CA GLY A 163 6.50 -8.39 6.48
C GLY A 163 7.58 -7.34 6.28
N HIS A 164 8.14 -6.83 7.37
CA HIS A 164 9.30 -5.96 7.34
C HIS A 164 10.13 -6.17 8.60
N THR A 165 11.42 -5.84 8.57
CA THR A 165 12.22 -5.86 9.80
C THR A 165 11.69 -4.84 10.81
N PRO A 166 11.80 -5.11 12.13
CA PRO A 166 11.26 -4.22 13.15
C PRO A 166 11.82 -2.80 13.05
N LEU A 167 10.93 -1.81 13.07
CA LEU A 167 11.26 -0.40 13.22
C LEU A 167 10.26 0.24 14.19
N GLU A 168 10.72 1.22 14.95
CA GLU A 168 9.91 2.00 15.90
C GLU A 168 10.13 3.49 15.60
N GLY A 169 9.04 4.24 15.52
CA GLY A 169 9.03 5.64 15.08
C GLY A 169 7.64 6.14 14.80
#